data_AF-A0A2H6FXD0-F1
#
_entry.id   AF-A0A2H6FXD0-F1
#
_cell.length_a   1.000
_cell.length_b   1.000
_cell.length_c   1.000
_cell.angle_alpha   90.00
_cell.angle_beta   90.00
_cell.angle_gamma   90.00
#
_symmetry.space_group_name_H-M   'P 1'
#
loop_
_entity.id
_entity.type
_entity.pdbx_description
1 polymer ?
#
loop_
_entity_poly.entity_id
_entity_poly.type
_entity_poly.pdbx_seq_one_letter_code
_entity_poly.pdbx_strand_id
1 'polypeptide(L)'
;MKISQFLNNSLYAITFIAAALLLPGCGSKSTVSSLQEAPPASNKLYVCATGDNSAPSDGTCAHAFNADGFNTAENWGPGANKVSAGNTVIIKDDGGAYMSTFTIQGSGTAGNPITIQAESGDSPVISGEAFINGPWTATGTNSEYKVSFSKIPYSVFEDSATVMDCLVDETPQGWGLYSGNTYSTQRLYYVPAVVYAGGAGLYVKLTRGTDKNSLSAGQWIEGNILDVRGRKLYVHAPGDVDLSAQPKGYVLAASKEAGSLSPSSCAYDVINQELYVKTKDGSAPAANEISYANLDYIFSITNKSNITIGKI
;
A
#
# COMPACT_ATOMS: atom_id res chain seq x y z
N MET A 1 -14.03 27.99 -7.58
CA MET A 1 -15.28 27.48 -6.98
C MET A 1 -15.31 27.98 -5.54
N LYS A 2 -16.13 28.99 -5.26
CA LYS A 2 -16.25 29.63 -3.94
C LYS A 2 -17.30 28.84 -3.14
N ILE A 3 -16.92 28.34 -1.97
CA ILE A 3 -17.89 27.89 -0.95
C ILE A 3 -17.80 28.83 0.24
N SER A 4 -18.97 29.33 0.57
CA SER A 4 -19.31 30.37 1.51
C SER A 4 -19.21 29.93 2.97
N GLN A 5 -18.88 30.93 3.78
CA GLN A 5 -19.01 31.09 5.23
C GLN A 5 -20.16 30.30 5.88
N PHE A 6 -19.85 29.69 7.02
CA PHE A 6 -20.79 29.49 8.13
C PHE A 6 -20.21 30.20 9.36
N LEU A 7 -20.84 31.31 9.74
CA LEU A 7 -20.80 31.86 11.09
C LEU A 7 -22.12 31.47 11.75
N ASN A 8 -22.08 30.90 12.97
CA ASN A 8 -22.99 31.25 14.06
C ASN A 8 -22.65 30.51 15.37
N ASN A 9 -22.48 31.32 16.42
CA ASN A 9 -22.84 31.12 17.84
C ASN A 9 -22.23 29.90 18.56
N SER A 10 -21.48 30.07 19.66
CA SER A 10 -22.02 30.58 20.93
C SER A 10 -20.87 30.95 21.89
N LEU A 11 -20.87 32.17 22.41
CA LEU A 11 -20.05 32.55 23.57
C LEU A 11 -20.73 32.01 24.83
N TYR A 12 -20.17 30.98 25.47
CA TYR A 12 -20.56 30.62 26.84
C TYR A 12 -19.62 31.33 27.82
N ALA A 13 -20.12 32.41 28.43
CA ALA A 13 -19.52 32.97 29.63
C ALA A 13 -19.87 32.05 30.81
N ILE A 14 -18.89 31.28 31.30
CA ILE A 14 -19.03 30.52 32.54
C ILE A 14 -18.72 31.46 33.70
N THR A 15 -19.78 31.94 34.36
CA THR A 15 -19.68 32.64 35.64
C THR A 15 -19.55 31.59 36.76
N PHE A 16 -18.40 31.52 37.42
CA PHE A 16 -18.23 30.73 38.64
C PHE A 16 -18.96 31.43 39.80
N ILE A 17 -20.08 30.87 40.24
CA ILE A 17 -20.70 31.22 41.52
C ILE A 17 -20.10 30.29 42.59
N ALA A 18 -19.24 30.83 43.44
CA ALA A 18 -18.78 30.15 44.65
C ALA A 18 -19.92 30.19 45.69
N ALA A 19 -20.76 29.15 45.73
CA ALA A 19 -21.71 28.94 46.80
C ALA A 19 -21.03 28.16 47.94
N ALA A 20 -20.66 28.87 49.01
CA ALA A 20 -20.25 28.26 50.27
C ALA A 20 -21.50 27.70 50.98
N LEU A 21 -21.73 26.38 50.88
CA LEU A 21 -22.65 25.65 51.76
C LEU A 21 -21.87 25.09 52.95
N LEU A 22 -22.09 25.67 54.12
CA LEU A 22 -21.72 25.09 55.41
C LEU A 22 -22.84 24.12 55.84
N LEU A 23 -22.54 22.82 55.85
CA LEU A 23 -23.35 21.81 56.55
C LEU A 23 -22.43 20.95 57.43
N PRO A 24 -22.79 20.73 58.70
CA PRO A 24 -22.13 19.75 59.55
C PRO A 24 -22.77 18.37 59.30
N GLY A 25 -22.07 17.49 58.58
CA GLY A 25 -22.57 16.16 58.26
C GLY A 25 -21.44 15.21 57.91
N CYS A 26 -21.03 14.43 58.91
CA CYS A 26 -20.00 13.40 58.85
C CYS A 26 -20.28 12.35 57.76
N GLY A 27 -19.30 12.12 56.88
CA GLY A 27 -19.37 11.14 55.80
C GLY A 27 -18.33 11.44 54.73
N SER A 28 -17.04 11.25 55.04
CA SER A 28 -15.89 11.53 54.19
C SER A 28 -15.84 10.62 52.95
N LYS A 29 -16.67 10.90 51.95
CA LYS A 29 -16.37 10.55 50.56
C LYS A 29 -15.40 11.58 50.02
N SER A 30 -14.12 11.24 50.00
CA SER A 30 -13.11 12.01 49.26
C SER A 30 -13.50 12.02 47.79
N THR A 31 -14.20 13.07 47.35
CA THR A 31 -14.20 13.47 45.95
C THR A 31 -12.78 13.88 45.62
N VAL A 32 -12.00 12.92 45.10
CA VAL A 32 -10.76 13.22 44.41
C VAL A 32 -11.17 13.99 43.15
N SER A 33 -11.30 15.30 43.27
CA SER A 33 -11.20 16.19 42.12
C SER A 33 -9.80 15.95 41.58
N SER A 34 -9.67 15.09 40.57
CA SER A 34 -8.44 15.01 39.80
C SER A 34 -8.23 16.40 39.25
N LEU A 35 -7.27 17.12 39.83
CA LEU A 35 -6.76 18.35 39.23
C LEU A 35 -6.30 17.95 37.84
N GLN A 36 -7.08 18.34 36.84
CA GLN A 36 -6.71 18.16 35.45
C GLN A 36 -5.48 19.04 35.26
N GLU A 37 -4.30 18.42 35.21
CA GLU A 37 -3.04 19.11 34.94
C GLU A 37 -3.25 19.97 33.69
N ALA A 38 -2.79 21.22 33.76
CA ALA A 38 -2.83 22.13 32.62
C ALA A 38 -2.19 21.41 31.42
N PRO A 39 -2.83 21.42 30.23
CA PRO A 39 -2.26 20.75 29.08
C PRO A 39 -0.83 21.24 28.86
N PRO A 40 0.13 20.33 28.62
CA PRO A 40 1.51 20.72 28.42
C PRO A 40 1.59 21.72 27.26
N ALA A 41 2.53 22.66 27.36
CA ALA A 41 2.79 23.59 26.26
C ALA A 41 2.99 22.81 24.96
N SER A 42 2.49 23.35 23.84
CA SER A 42 2.65 22.76 22.52
C SER A 42 4.14 22.62 22.18
N ASN A 43 4.68 21.41 22.35
CA ASN A 43 6.05 21.08 21.97
C ASN A 43 6.13 20.71 20.49
N LYS A 44 7.23 21.10 19.86
CA LYS A 44 7.65 20.58 18.56
C LYS A 44 8.55 19.37 18.78
N LEU A 45 8.27 18.30 18.07
CA LEU A 45 9.08 17.09 18.02
C LEU A 45 9.47 16.85 16.57
N TYR A 46 10.66 16.32 16.32
CA TYR A 46 11.19 16.16 14.97
C TYR A 46 11.32 14.68 14.62
N VAL A 47 11.05 14.36 13.36
CA VAL A 47 11.28 13.04 12.77
C VAL A 47 12.20 13.23 11.57
N CYS A 48 13.29 12.46 11.51
CA CYS A 48 14.28 12.44 10.43
C CYS A 48 14.58 11.00 10.03
N ALA A 49 14.91 10.73 8.76
CA ALA A 49 15.23 9.37 8.32
C ALA A 49 16.50 8.84 9.03
N THR A 50 17.41 9.76 9.37
CA THR A 50 18.69 9.49 10.04
C THR A 50 18.66 9.61 11.57
N GLY A 51 17.50 9.88 12.19
CA GLY A 51 17.40 10.13 13.63
C GLY A 51 17.79 8.95 14.53
N ASP A 52 18.21 9.24 15.76
CA ASP A 52 18.58 8.23 16.77
C ASP A 52 17.61 8.13 17.97
N ASN A 53 16.57 8.97 17.99
CA ASN A 53 15.55 9.08 19.05
C ASN A 53 16.02 9.60 20.42
N SER A 54 17.24 10.13 20.55
CA SER A 54 17.81 10.50 21.86
C SER A 54 17.29 11.81 22.44
N ALA A 55 16.97 12.81 21.61
CA ALA A 55 16.40 14.09 22.05
C ALA A 55 15.49 14.74 20.98
N PRO A 56 14.31 14.15 20.69
CA PRO A 56 13.49 14.54 19.54
C PRO A 56 12.90 15.95 19.57
N SER A 57 13.09 16.71 20.64
CA SER A 57 12.62 18.10 20.78
C SER A 57 13.68 19.15 20.48
N ASP A 58 14.92 18.76 20.19
CA ASP A 58 16.07 19.68 20.11
C ASP A 58 16.16 20.48 18.79
N GLY A 59 15.38 20.10 17.77
CA GLY A 59 15.38 20.74 16.45
C GLY A 59 16.39 20.20 15.45
N THR A 60 17.12 19.13 15.77
CA THR A 60 18.15 18.57 14.90
C THR A 60 17.79 17.17 14.42
N CYS A 61 18.23 16.81 13.21
CA CYS A 61 18.00 15.47 12.71
C CYS A 61 18.82 14.38 13.41
N ALA A 62 19.97 14.73 14.00
CA ALA A 62 20.81 13.76 14.69
C ALA A 62 20.06 13.11 15.87
N HIS A 63 19.26 13.90 16.59
CA HIS A 63 18.58 13.47 17.81
C HIS A 63 17.06 13.31 17.66
N ALA A 64 16.53 13.63 16.48
CA ALA A 64 15.14 13.43 16.09
C ALA A 64 14.70 11.96 16.24
N PHE A 65 13.38 11.75 16.22
CA PHE A 65 12.88 10.41 16.01
C PHE A 65 13.30 9.89 14.63
N ASN A 66 13.65 8.60 14.52
CA ASN A 66 13.51 7.89 13.26
C ASN A 66 12.14 7.23 13.17
N ALA A 67 11.84 6.61 12.02
CA ALA A 67 10.60 5.88 11.79
C ALA A 67 10.29 4.85 12.89
N ASP A 68 11.27 4.04 13.29
CA ASP A 68 11.07 2.98 14.28
C ASP A 68 10.79 3.54 15.67
N GLY A 69 11.50 4.58 16.07
CA GLY A 69 11.26 5.26 17.34
C GLY A 69 9.94 6.02 17.34
N PHE A 70 9.56 6.67 16.25
CA PHE A 70 8.22 7.26 16.11
C PHE A 70 7.12 6.20 16.27
N ASN A 71 7.33 4.98 15.76
CA ASN A 71 6.38 3.88 15.86
C ASN A 71 6.36 3.18 17.24
N THR A 72 7.34 3.45 18.11
CA THR A 72 7.50 2.80 19.41
C THR A 72 6.58 3.43 20.47
N ALA A 73 5.73 2.62 21.12
CA ALA A 73 4.69 3.10 22.04
C ALA A 73 5.23 3.89 23.24
N GLU A 74 6.43 3.58 23.73
CA GLU A 74 7.09 4.26 24.83
C GLU A 74 7.41 5.73 24.52
N ASN A 75 7.51 6.10 23.24
CA ASN A 75 7.75 7.46 22.77
C ASN A 75 6.45 8.29 22.65
N TRP A 76 5.33 7.74 23.11
CA TRP A 76 4.04 8.42 23.14
C TRP A 76 3.52 8.57 24.57
N GLY A 77 2.63 9.56 24.76
CA GLY A 77 2.10 9.92 26.06
C GLY A 77 2.82 11.10 26.72
N PRO A 78 2.58 11.38 27.99
CA PRO A 78 3.10 12.58 28.65
C PRO A 78 4.63 12.54 28.81
N GLY A 79 5.30 13.65 28.48
CA GLY A 79 6.74 13.83 28.65
C GLY A 79 7.32 14.85 27.67
N ALA A 80 8.49 15.42 27.98
CA ALA A 80 9.13 16.43 27.13
C ALA A 80 9.55 15.90 25.74
N ASN A 81 9.94 14.63 25.67
CA ASN A 81 10.43 13.95 24.47
C ASN A 81 9.44 12.90 23.96
N LYS A 82 8.15 13.06 24.25
CA LYS A 82 7.11 12.11 23.86
C LYS A 82 6.00 12.81 23.10
N VAL A 83 5.45 12.13 22.10
CA VAL A 83 4.32 12.64 21.32
C VAL A 83 3.04 12.53 22.15
N SER A 84 2.43 13.67 22.44
CA SER A 84 1.20 13.80 23.23
C SER A 84 0.23 14.83 22.66
N ALA A 85 -0.99 14.90 23.21
CA ALA A 85 -2.01 15.84 22.77
C ALA A 85 -1.50 17.30 22.77
N GLY A 86 -1.78 18.03 21.69
CA GLY A 86 -1.31 19.42 21.50
C GLY A 86 0.10 19.54 20.94
N ASN A 87 0.84 18.44 20.77
CA ASN A 87 2.17 18.50 20.15
C ASN A 87 2.10 18.59 18.62
N THR A 88 3.15 19.16 18.04
CA THR A 88 3.39 19.17 16.60
C THR A 88 4.61 18.32 16.30
N VAL A 89 4.44 17.30 15.48
CA VAL A 89 5.51 16.46 14.92
C VAL A 89 5.89 17.04 13.56
N ILE A 90 7.15 17.42 13.43
CA ILE A 90 7.76 18.00 12.23
C ILE A 90 8.56 16.90 11.54
N ILE A 91 8.14 16.51 10.34
CA ILE A 91 8.87 15.59 9.47
C ILE A 91 9.85 16.42 8.66
N LYS A 92 11.14 16.17 8.84
CA LYS A 92 12.21 16.92 8.19
C LYS A 92 12.61 16.27 6.87
N ASP A 93 13.06 17.09 5.95
CA ASP A 93 13.78 16.62 4.78
C ASP A 93 15.28 16.59 5.10
N ASP A 94 15.83 15.39 5.30
CA ASP A 94 17.27 15.16 5.50
C ASP A 94 17.93 14.52 4.27
N GLY A 95 17.28 14.61 3.10
CA GLY A 95 17.72 13.98 1.85
C GLY A 95 17.46 12.47 1.80
N GLY A 96 16.88 11.89 2.85
CA GLY A 96 16.39 10.51 2.89
C GLY A 96 14.89 10.43 2.60
N ALA A 97 14.44 9.21 2.34
CA ALA A 97 13.01 8.89 2.24
C ALA A 97 12.63 7.87 3.32
N TYR A 98 11.46 8.07 3.93
CA TYR A 98 10.96 7.26 5.03
C TYR A 98 10.27 6.01 4.47
N MET A 99 10.93 4.87 4.52
CA MET A 99 10.48 3.60 3.90
C MET A 99 9.59 2.75 4.82
N SER A 100 8.78 3.37 5.67
CA SER A 100 7.95 2.67 6.65
C SER A 100 6.60 3.35 6.88
N THR A 101 5.66 2.58 7.41
CA THR A 101 4.38 3.13 7.86
C THR A 101 4.58 3.90 9.16
N PHE A 102 4.05 5.12 9.21
CA PHE A 102 3.97 5.92 10.43
C PHE A 102 2.72 5.53 11.22
N THR A 103 2.92 4.85 12.35
CA THR A 103 1.87 4.33 13.21
C THR A 103 1.63 5.31 14.36
N ILE A 104 0.46 5.93 14.35
CA ILE A 104 0.06 6.89 15.38
C ILE A 104 -0.36 6.11 16.62
N GLN A 105 0.38 6.24 17.72
CA GLN A 105 0.12 5.46 18.94
C GLN A 105 -0.79 6.21 19.93
N GLY A 106 -0.91 7.54 19.84
CA GLY A 106 -1.70 8.39 20.74
C GLY A 106 -2.90 9.08 20.08
N SER A 107 -3.81 9.62 20.90
CA SER A 107 -4.88 10.52 20.44
C SER A 107 -4.62 11.94 20.94
N GLY A 108 -5.00 12.93 20.13
CA GLY A 108 -5.16 14.30 20.62
C GLY A 108 -6.45 14.45 21.45
N THR A 109 -6.69 15.66 21.94
CA THR A 109 -7.96 16.03 22.59
C THR A 109 -8.65 17.15 21.82
N ALA A 110 -9.93 17.38 22.08
CA ALA A 110 -10.63 18.54 21.52
C ALA A 110 -9.91 19.83 21.95
N GLY A 111 -9.53 20.66 20.98
CA GLY A 111 -8.74 21.87 21.19
C GLY A 111 -7.22 21.66 21.25
N ASN A 112 -6.74 20.43 21.45
CA ASN A 112 -5.31 20.08 21.43
C ASN A 112 -5.07 18.85 20.54
N PRO A 113 -5.25 18.97 19.21
CA PRO A 113 -4.95 17.89 18.29
C PRO A 113 -3.44 17.58 18.28
N ILE A 114 -3.09 16.35 17.91
CA ILE A 114 -1.70 16.04 17.52
C ILE A 114 -1.56 16.44 16.05
N THR A 115 -0.59 17.29 15.74
CA THR A 115 -0.34 17.75 14.36
C THR A 115 0.89 17.07 13.81
N ILE A 116 0.85 16.58 12.58
CA ILE A 116 1.99 15.98 11.87
C ILE A 116 2.13 16.71 10.53
N GLN A 117 3.28 17.31 10.26
CA GLN A 117 3.50 18.10 9.05
C GLN A 117 4.98 18.19 8.70
N ALA A 118 5.31 18.57 7.47
CA ALA A 118 6.65 18.96 7.08
C ALA A 118 7.05 20.32 7.71
N GLU A 119 8.35 20.56 7.85
CA GLU A 119 8.83 21.92 8.10
C GLU A 119 8.57 22.83 6.88
N SER A 120 8.37 24.11 7.11
CA SER A 120 8.12 25.06 6.02
C SER A 120 9.31 25.13 5.07
N GLY A 121 9.12 24.66 3.85
CA GLY A 121 10.15 24.64 2.79
C GLY A 121 10.75 23.26 2.56
N ASP A 122 10.61 22.35 3.51
CA ASP A 122 11.01 20.95 3.36
C ASP A 122 10.03 20.21 2.43
N SER A 123 10.50 19.13 1.80
CA SER A 123 9.68 18.21 0.98
C SER A 123 10.00 16.75 1.33
N PRO A 124 9.74 16.33 2.58
CA PRO A 124 10.06 14.97 3.02
C PRO A 124 9.25 13.93 2.25
N VAL A 125 9.89 12.83 1.86
CA VAL A 125 9.22 11.75 1.13
C VAL A 125 8.95 10.58 2.08
N ILE A 126 7.68 10.37 2.45
CA ILE A 126 7.25 9.12 3.09
C ILE A 126 6.83 8.16 2.00
N SER A 127 7.61 7.11 1.80
CA SER A 127 7.42 6.17 0.70
C SER A 127 7.04 4.79 1.21
N GLY A 128 6.03 4.20 0.59
CA GLY A 128 5.71 2.78 0.75
C GLY A 128 6.47 1.89 -0.22
N GLU A 129 7.43 2.43 -0.97
CA GLU A 129 8.18 1.70 -1.98
C GLU A 129 9.31 0.87 -1.36
N ALA A 130 9.67 -0.22 -2.05
CA ALA A 130 10.91 -0.93 -1.79
C ALA A 130 11.66 -1.17 -3.11
N PHE A 131 12.97 -0.97 -3.09
CA PHE A 131 13.82 -1.15 -4.26
C PHE A 131 14.13 -2.63 -4.54
N ILE A 132 14.19 -2.98 -5.82
CA ILE A 132 14.51 -4.33 -6.31
C ILE A 132 15.95 -4.32 -6.84
N ASN A 133 16.89 -4.75 -5.99
CA ASN A 133 18.33 -4.61 -6.24
C ASN A 133 18.99 -5.79 -6.97
N GLY A 134 18.23 -6.59 -7.71
CA GLY A 134 18.75 -7.70 -8.51
C GLY A 134 19.22 -8.91 -7.69
N PRO A 135 19.96 -9.86 -8.30
CA PRO A 135 20.61 -9.74 -9.61
C PRO A 135 19.61 -9.80 -10.78
N TRP A 136 19.75 -8.88 -11.74
CA TRP A 136 18.97 -8.86 -12.98
C TRP A 136 19.62 -9.74 -14.05
N THR A 137 18.84 -10.61 -14.67
CA THR A 137 19.29 -11.52 -15.73
C THR A 137 18.60 -11.15 -17.04
N ALA A 138 19.37 -10.95 -18.11
CA ALA A 138 18.79 -10.72 -19.44
C ALA A 138 18.01 -11.96 -19.90
N THR A 139 16.81 -11.76 -20.46
CA THR A 139 15.95 -12.87 -20.93
C THR A 139 16.26 -13.28 -22.36
N GLY A 140 17.02 -12.48 -23.12
CA GLY A 140 17.33 -12.71 -24.53
C GLY A 140 17.51 -11.40 -25.31
N THR A 141 17.02 -11.36 -26.56
CA THR A 141 17.35 -10.33 -27.57
C THR A 141 16.52 -9.03 -27.55
N ASN A 142 15.69 -8.78 -26.54
CA ASN A 142 14.72 -7.66 -26.57
C ASN A 142 14.85 -6.67 -25.41
N SER A 143 16.05 -6.55 -24.82
CA SER A 143 16.30 -5.61 -23.71
C SER A 143 15.39 -5.84 -22.51
N GLU A 144 15.03 -7.10 -22.28
CA GLU A 144 14.22 -7.51 -21.14
C GLU A 144 15.09 -8.19 -20.11
N TYR A 145 14.80 -7.87 -18.86
CA TYR A 145 15.52 -8.35 -17.71
C TYR A 145 14.54 -8.97 -16.73
N LYS A 146 15.00 -9.99 -16.02
CA LYS A 146 14.21 -10.63 -14.98
C LYS A 146 14.97 -10.76 -13.68
N VAL A 147 14.23 -10.84 -12.59
CA VAL A 147 14.73 -11.08 -11.24
C VAL A 147 13.80 -12.02 -10.50
N SER A 148 14.34 -12.91 -9.66
CA SER A 148 13.53 -13.70 -8.73
C SER A 148 12.87 -12.77 -7.72
N PHE A 149 11.55 -12.82 -7.64
CA PHE A 149 10.72 -11.91 -6.86
C PHE A 149 9.52 -12.65 -6.28
N SER A 150 9.54 -12.95 -4.98
CA SER A 150 8.54 -13.79 -4.32
C SER A 150 7.23 -13.10 -3.96
N LYS A 151 7.15 -11.78 -4.12
CA LYS A 151 5.94 -10.99 -3.87
C LYS A 151 5.24 -10.67 -5.18
N ILE A 152 3.91 -10.64 -5.17
CA ILE A 152 3.13 -10.14 -6.31
C ILE A 152 3.15 -8.60 -6.20
N PRO A 153 3.78 -7.86 -7.13
CA PRO A 153 3.77 -6.41 -7.06
C PRO A 153 2.42 -5.85 -7.54
N TYR A 154 1.78 -5.00 -6.73
CA TYR A 154 0.58 -4.27 -7.15
C TYR A 154 0.91 -3.12 -8.11
N SER A 155 2.09 -2.52 -7.96
CA SER A 155 2.62 -1.48 -8.82
C SER A 155 4.14 -1.55 -8.79
N VAL A 156 4.76 -1.36 -9.95
CA VAL A 156 6.21 -1.27 -10.11
C VAL A 156 6.52 0.10 -10.70
N PHE A 157 7.62 0.69 -10.26
CA PHE A 157 8.06 2.00 -10.68
C PHE A 157 9.48 1.92 -11.24
N GLU A 158 9.75 2.78 -12.21
CA GLU A 158 11.07 3.08 -12.74
C GLU A 158 11.48 4.48 -12.25
N ASP A 159 12.68 4.58 -11.68
CA ASP A 159 13.27 5.78 -11.07
C ASP A 159 12.41 6.43 -9.96
N SER A 160 11.61 5.64 -9.23
CA SER A 160 10.65 6.11 -8.20
C SER A 160 9.66 7.18 -8.70
N ALA A 161 9.47 7.30 -10.02
CA ALA A 161 8.70 8.38 -10.63
C ALA A 161 7.73 7.88 -11.71
N THR A 162 8.13 6.88 -12.49
CA THR A 162 7.34 6.38 -13.61
C THR A 162 6.67 5.07 -13.22
N VAL A 163 5.34 5.06 -13.16
CA VAL A 163 4.58 3.81 -13.01
C VAL A 163 4.76 2.97 -14.26
N MET A 164 5.28 1.76 -14.11
CA MET A 164 5.40 0.82 -15.21
C MET A 164 4.05 0.17 -15.53
N ASP A 165 3.76 -0.04 -16.82
CA ASP A 165 2.58 -0.82 -17.23
C ASP A 165 2.83 -2.29 -16.91
N CYS A 166 2.33 -2.73 -15.76
CA CYS A 166 2.62 -4.02 -15.19
C CYS A 166 1.49 -4.99 -15.41
N LEU A 167 1.82 -6.07 -16.10
CA LEU A 167 0.90 -7.16 -16.33
C LEU A 167 1.14 -8.26 -15.28
N VAL A 168 0.12 -8.55 -14.48
CA VAL A 168 0.19 -9.62 -13.47
C VAL A 168 -0.59 -10.82 -13.99
N ASP A 169 0.04 -11.99 -14.02
CA ASP A 169 -0.64 -13.22 -14.40
C ASP A 169 -1.81 -13.50 -13.45
N GLU A 170 -3.01 -13.61 -14.01
CA GLU A 170 -4.24 -13.83 -13.26
C GLU A 170 -4.50 -15.32 -13.22
N THR A 171 -4.97 -15.77 -12.06
CA THR A 171 -5.56 -17.09 -11.91
C THR A 171 -7.06 -16.98 -12.18
N PRO A 172 -7.56 -17.32 -13.37
CA PRO A 172 -8.97 -17.12 -13.68
C PRO A 172 -9.83 -17.94 -12.73
N GLN A 173 -10.89 -17.33 -12.23
CA GLN A 173 -11.81 -17.94 -11.26
C GLN A 173 -13.15 -18.30 -11.90
N GLY A 174 -13.88 -19.22 -11.23
CA GLY A 174 -15.26 -19.54 -11.57
C GLY A 174 -15.40 -20.26 -12.92
N TRP A 175 -14.65 -21.36 -13.10
CA TRP A 175 -14.79 -22.20 -14.28
C TRP A 175 -16.15 -22.87 -14.31
N GLY A 176 -16.89 -22.66 -15.40
CA GLY A 176 -18.15 -23.35 -15.68
C GLY A 176 -18.07 -24.07 -17.03
N LEU A 177 -18.69 -25.25 -17.10
CA LEU A 177 -18.81 -25.99 -18.36
C LEU A 177 -19.56 -25.12 -19.39
N TYR A 178 -18.94 -24.91 -20.55
CA TYR A 178 -19.55 -24.17 -21.66
C TYR A 178 -20.22 -25.12 -22.65
N SER A 179 -19.46 -26.08 -23.19
CA SER A 179 -19.96 -27.10 -24.13
C SER A 179 -18.94 -28.22 -24.29
N GLY A 180 -19.39 -29.48 -24.32
CA GLY A 180 -18.49 -30.63 -24.41
C GLY A 180 -17.41 -30.58 -23.32
N ASN A 181 -16.14 -30.59 -23.72
CA ASN A 181 -14.99 -30.48 -22.81
C ASN A 181 -14.39 -29.05 -22.75
N THR A 182 -15.16 -28.05 -23.19
CA THR A 182 -14.77 -26.63 -23.10
C THR A 182 -15.38 -25.99 -21.87
N TYR A 183 -14.54 -25.32 -21.09
CA TYR A 183 -14.92 -24.56 -19.92
C TYR A 183 -14.73 -23.07 -20.17
N SER A 184 -15.48 -22.24 -19.46
CA SER A 184 -15.36 -20.79 -19.52
C SER A 184 -15.25 -20.16 -18.13
N THR A 185 -14.51 -19.07 -18.03
CA THR A 185 -14.39 -18.28 -16.79
C THR A 185 -15.63 -17.40 -16.57
N GLN A 186 -15.83 -16.90 -15.35
CA GLN A 186 -16.89 -15.93 -15.08
C GLN A 186 -16.61 -14.57 -15.73
N ARG A 187 -15.40 -14.02 -15.53
CA ARG A 187 -14.95 -12.75 -16.11
C ARG A 187 -13.42 -12.67 -16.06
N LEU A 188 -12.84 -12.11 -17.11
CA LEU A 188 -11.47 -11.63 -17.16
C LEU A 188 -11.45 -10.12 -17.38
N TYR A 189 -10.49 -9.45 -16.73
CA TYR A 189 -10.26 -8.01 -16.89
C TYR A 189 -9.37 -7.69 -18.08
N TYR A 190 -8.53 -8.62 -18.52
CA TYR A 190 -7.64 -8.46 -19.67
C TYR A 190 -7.63 -9.69 -20.60
N VAL A 191 -6.97 -9.55 -21.74
CA VAL A 191 -6.74 -10.65 -22.70
C VAL A 191 -5.45 -11.36 -22.33
N PRO A 192 -5.48 -12.66 -22.00
CA PRO A 192 -4.24 -13.40 -21.84
C PRO A 192 -3.48 -13.43 -23.16
N ALA A 193 -2.17 -13.21 -23.13
CA ALA A 193 -1.32 -13.49 -24.28
C ALA A 193 -1.01 -14.98 -24.37
N VAL A 194 -0.89 -15.65 -23.23
CA VAL A 194 -0.63 -17.08 -23.10
C VAL A 194 -1.54 -17.66 -22.05
N VAL A 195 -1.94 -18.91 -22.23
CA VAL A 195 -2.66 -19.65 -21.21
C VAL A 195 -1.91 -20.94 -20.96
N TYR A 196 -1.73 -21.28 -19.69
CA TYR A 196 -1.20 -22.55 -19.26
C TYR A 196 -2.30 -23.34 -18.56
N ALA A 197 -2.27 -24.67 -18.68
CA ALA A 197 -3.07 -25.56 -17.84
C ALA A 197 -2.19 -26.63 -17.21
N GLY A 198 -2.44 -26.93 -15.93
CA GLY A 198 -1.66 -27.92 -15.19
C GLY A 198 -1.81 -27.78 -13.68
N GLY A 199 -1.26 -28.73 -12.93
CA GLY A 199 -1.28 -28.74 -11.47
C GLY A 199 0.06 -29.20 -10.91
N ALA A 200 0.32 -28.89 -9.63
CA ALA A 200 1.51 -29.34 -8.91
C ALA A 200 2.86 -29.02 -9.60
N GLY A 201 2.96 -27.84 -10.25
CA GLY A 201 4.20 -27.36 -10.86
C GLY A 201 4.49 -27.87 -12.27
N LEU A 202 3.58 -28.64 -12.88
CA LEU A 202 3.67 -29.04 -14.28
C LEU A 202 2.60 -28.33 -15.09
N TYR A 203 2.97 -27.19 -15.67
CA TYR A 203 2.11 -26.38 -16.52
C TYR A 203 2.43 -26.62 -18.00
N VAL A 204 1.39 -26.88 -18.80
CA VAL A 204 1.49 -27.03 -20.26
C VAL A 204 0.96 -25.76 -20.91
N LYS A 205 1.76 -25.16 -21.79
CA LYS A 205 1.34 -24.02 -22.61
C LYS A 205 0.25 -24.46 -23.58
N LEU A 206 -0.89 -23.79 -23.54
CA LEU A 206 -2.01 -24.02 -24.42
C LEU A 206 -1.83 -23.23 -25.72
N THR A 207 -2.32 -23.79 -26.83
CA THR A 207 -2.33 -23.11 -28.14
C THR A 207 -3.61 -22.31 -28.32
N ARG A 208 -3.53 -21.16 -29.00
CA ARG A 208 -4.72 -20.34 -29.25
C ARG A 208 -5.57 -20.98 -30.36
N GLY A 209 -6.83 -21.29 -30.06
CA GLY A 209 -7.82 -21.77 -31.02
C GLY A 209 -8.47 -20.63 -31.81
N THR A 210 -9.31 -21.00 -32.78
CA THR A 210 -10.01 -20.06 -33.68
C THR A 210 -11.50 -19.93 -33.41
N ASP A 211 -12.13 -20.93 -32.78
CA ASP A 211 -13.55 -20.92 -32.42
C ASP A 211 -13.76 -21.60 -31.05
N LYS A 212 -14.51 -20.92 -30.17
CA LYS A 212 -14.86 -21.41 -28.83
C LYS A 212 -15.78 -22.64 -28.85
N ASN A 213 -16.50 -22.87 -29.94
CA ASN A 213 -17.41 -24.00 -30.09
C ASN A 213 -16.71 -25.28 -30.60
N SER A 214 -15.44 -25.18 -31.00
CA SER A 214 -14.66 -26.29 -31.57
C SER A 214 -13.21 -26.30 -31.08
N LEU A 215 -12.97 -25.92 -29.83
CA LEU A 215 -11.63 -26.03 -29.24
C LEU A 215 -11.21 -27.49 -29.13
N SER A 216 -10.02 -27.82 -29.63
CA SER A 216 -9.36 -29.10 -29.39
C SER A 216 -8.70 -29.14 -28.01
N ALA A 217 -8.42 -30.33 -27.49
CA ALA A 217 -7.69 -30.49 -26.23
C ALA A 217 -6.34 -29.74 -26.29
N GLY A 218 -6.04 -28.98 -25.23
CA GLY A 218 -4.85 -28.15 -25.17
C GLY A 218 -4.99 -26.78 -25.85
N GLN A 219 -6.22 -26.35 -26.19
CA GLN A 219 -6.48 -25.06 -26.81
C GLN A 219 -7.23 -24.09 -25.89
N TRP A 220 -7.04 -22.80 -26.15
CA TRP A 220 -7.77 -21.72 -25.50
C TRP A 220 -8.21 -20.65 -26.50
N ILE A 221 -9.27 -19.91 -26.20
CA ILE A 221 -9.64 -18.71 -26.95
C ILE A 221 -10.34 -17.71 -26.04
N GLU A 222 -10.16 -16.43 -26.34
CA GLU A 222 -10.96 -15.37 -25.75
C GLU A 222 -12.35 -15.31 -26.43
N GLY A 223 -13.40 -15.03 -25.66
CA GLY A 223 -14.67 -14.61 -26.24
C GLY A 223 -15.26 -13.41 -25.54
N ASN A 224 -15.95 -12.57 -26.31
CA ASN A 224 -16.70 -11.44 -25.79
C ASN A 224 -17.94 -11.93 -25.03
N ILE A 225 -18.20 -11.34 -23.87
CA ILE A 225 -19.54 -11.34 -23.31
C ILE A 225 -20.33 -10.29 -24.10
N LEU A 226 -21.59 -10.59 -24.45
CA LEU A 226 -22.49 -9.64 -25.14
C LEU A 226 -22.80 -8.39 -24.28
N ASP A 227 -22.30 -8.34 -23.05
CA ASP A 227 -22.40 -7.22 -22.13
C ASP A 227 -21.03 -6.50 -22.05
N VAL A 228 -21.07 -5.19 -22.24
CA VAL A 228 -19.99 -4.28 -22.67
C VAL A 228 -18.76 -4.17 -21.75
N ARG A 229 -18.61 -5.00 -20.71
CA ARG A 229 -17.53 -4.84 -19.72
C ARG A 229 -16.81 -6.12 -19.29
N GLY A 230 -17.08 -7.28 -19.88
CA GLY A 230 -16.39 -8.51 -19.48
C GLY A 230 -15.92 -9.35 -20.66
N ARG A 231 -14.68 -9.86 -20.58
CA ARG A 231 -14.16 -10.89 -21.46
C ARG A 231 -14.28 -12.25 -20.75
N LYS A 232 -14.43 -13.33 -21.50
CA LYS A 232 -14.32 -14.71 -20.99
C LYS A 232 -13.16 -15.41 -21.65
N LEU A 233 -12.50 -16.26 -20.89
CA LEU A 233 -11.55 -17.22 -21.43
C LEU A 233 -12.23 -18.58 -21.53
N TYR A 234 -12.14 -19.17 -22.72
CA TYR A 234 -12.60 -20.50 -23.02
C TYR A 234 -11.38 -21.42 -23.13
N VAL A 235 -11.41 -22.55 -22.43
CA VAL A 235 -10.31 -23.51 -22.39
C VAL A 235 -10.84 -24.92 -22.55
N HIS A 236 -10.17 -25.69 -23.40
CA HIS A 236 -10.27 -27.14 -23.43
C HIS A 236 -8.95 -27.70 -22.89
N ALA A 237 -8.97 -28.13 -21.62
CA ALA A 237 -7.77 -28.61 -20.94
C ALA A 237 -7.20 -29.86 -21.63
N PRO A 238 -5.88 -30.08 -21.58
CA PRO A 238 -5.30 -31.35 -22.03
C PRO A 238 -5.86 -32.53 -21.21
N GLY A 239 -6.14 -33.66 -21.87
CA GLY A 239 -6.41 -34.94 -21.19
C GLY A 239 -7.79 -35.09 -20.54
N ASP A 240 -8.85 -34.50 -21.12
CA ASP A 240 -10.24 -34.60 -20.62
C ASP A 240 -10.40 -34.22 -19.13
N VAL A 241 -9.63 -33.23 -18.68
CA VAL A 241 -9.66 -32.76 -17.29
C VAL A 241 -10.87 -31.85 -17.05
N ASP A 242 -11.65 -32.18 -16.01
CA ASP A 242 -12.75 -31.34 -15.55
C ASP A 242 -12.24 -30.13 -14.75
N LEU A 243 -12.18 -28.97 -15.42
CA LEU A 243 -11.72 -27.70 -14.83
C LEU A 243 -12.59 -27.19 -13.68
N SER A 244 -13.86 -27.62 -13.58
CA SER A 244 -14.74 -27.21 -12.48
C SER A 244 -14.40 -27.91 -11.16
N ALA A 245 -13.76 -29.09 -11.24
CA ALA A 245 -13.28 -29.85 -10.11
C ALA A 245 -11.82 -29.55 -9.73
N GLN A 246 -11.12 -28.73 -10.52
CA GLN A 246 -9.71 -28.42 -10.27
C GLN A 246 -9.53 -27.32 -9.21
N PRO A 247 -8.41 -27.34 -8.46
CA PRO A 247 -8.09 -26.28 -7.52
C PRO A 247 -7.89 -24.94 -8.25
N LYS A 248 -8.06 -23.84 -7.50
CA LYS A 248 -7.62 -22.51 -7.94
C LYS A 248 -6.15 -22.60 -8.35
N GLY A 249 -5.81 -22.11 -9.53
CA GLY A 249 -4.44 -22.19 -10.07
C GLY A 249 -4.27 -23.15 -11.23
N TYR A 250 -5.23 -24.02 -11.52
CA TYR A 250 -5.04 -25.03 -12.56
C TYR A 250 -4.87 -24.45 -13.96
N VAL A 251 -5.61 -23.39 -14.27
CA VAL A 251 -5.38 -22.59 -15.47
C VAL A 251 -4.74 -21.29 -15.03
N LEU A 252 -3.65 -20.93 -15.69
CA LEU A 252 -2.98 -19.66 -15.50
C LEU A 252 -3.04 -18.88 -16.80
N ALA A 253 -3.62 -17.70 -16.71
CA ALA A 253 -3.70 -16.76 -17.82
C ALA A 253 -2.49 -15.84 -17.69
N ALA A 254 -1.45 -16.14 -18.47
CA ALA A 254 -0.31 -15.28 -18.52
C ALA A 254 -0.56 -14.13 -19.49
N SER A 255 -0.29 -12.94 -19.00
CA SER A 255 -0.55 -11.70 -19.71
C SER A 255 0.45 -11.44 -20.84
N LYS A 256 1.59 -12.15 -20.86
CA LYS A 256 2.65 -11.93 -21.87
C LYS A 256 3.61 -13.10 -22.11
N GLU A 257 4.14 -13.22 -23.33
CA GLU A 257 5.33 -14.06 -23.61
C GLU A 257 6.60 -13.26 -23.30
N ALA A 258 7.60 -13.90 -22.69
CA ALA A 258 8.93 -13.30 -22.54
C ALA A 258 9.45 -12.81 -23.90
N GLY A 259 10.02 -11.61 -23.94
CA GLY A 259 10.52 -10.94 -25.14
C GLY A 259 9.52 -10.01 -25.83
N SER A 260 8.37 -9.69 -25.24
CA SER A 260 7.37 -8.81 -25.88
C SER A 260 7.06 -7.52 -25.11
N LEU A 261 7.73 -7.24 -23.99
CA LEU A 261 7.56 -6.01 -23.20
C LEU A 261 7.87 -4.77 -24.06
N SER A 262 7.02 -3.75 -23.89
CA SER A 262 7.29 -2.39 -24.38
C SER A 262 8.23 -1.67 -23.40
N PRO A 263 8.94 -0.62 -23.83
CA PRO A 263 9.68 0.22 -22.89
C PRO A 263 8.79 0.72 -21.74
N SER A 264 9.35 0.77 -20.53
CA SER A 264 8.66 1.11 -19.27
C SER A 264 7.44 0.22 -18.98
N SER A 265 7.53 -1.07 -19.28
CA SER A 265 6.52 -2.06 -18.89
C SER A 265 7.13 -3.21 -18.10
N CYS A 266 6.29 -3.89 -17.33
CA CYS A 266 6.68 -5.04 -16.54
C CYS A 266 5.69 -6.20 -16.70
N ALA A 267 6.13 -7.41 -16.37
CA ALA A 267 5.26 -8.57 -16.23
C ALA A 267 5.68 -9.40 -15.03
N TYR A 268 4.73 -9.89 -14.25
CA TYR A 268 5.01 -10.75 -13.11
C TYR A 268 4.53 -12.19 -13.37
N ASP A 269 5.50 -13.10 -13.45
CA ASP A 269 5.27 -14.54 -13.56
C ASP A 269 5.05 -15.12 -12.17
N VAL A 270 3.78 -15.40 -11.85
CA VAL A 270 3.36 -15.94 -10.55
C VAL A 270 3.87 -17.37 -10.34
N ILE A 271 4.11 -18.14 -11.41
CA ILE A 271 4.55 -19.54 -11.33
C ILE A 271 6.00 -19.60 -10.89
N ASN A 272 6.85 -18.88 -11.60
CA ASN A 272 8.28 -18.90 -11.38
C ASN A 272 8.71 -17.89 -10.31
N GLN A 273 7.77 -17.04 -9.85
CA GLN A 273 8.04 -15.92 -8.96
C GLN A 273 9.14 -15.04 -9.54
N GLU A 274 8.95 -14.62 -10.78
CA GLU A 274 9.91 -13.79 -11.52
C GLU A 274 9.24 -12.49 -11.96
N LEU A 275 9.89 -11.37 -11.69
CA LEU A 275 9.50 -10.07 -12.25
C LEU A 275 10.33 -9.80 -13.49
N TYR A 276 9.64 -9.60 -14.61
CA TYR A 276 10.20 -9.19 -15.89
C TYR A 276 10.01 -7.69 -16.04
N VAL A 277 11.06 -6.99 -16.46
CA VAL A 277 11.03 -5.54 -16.71
C VAL A 277 11.69 -5.24 -18.04
N LYS A 278 11.23 -4.16 -18.66
CA LYS A 278 11.95 -3.49 -19.74
C LYS A 278 11.98 -2.01 -19.43
N THR A 279 13.16 -1.51 -19.08
CA THR A 279 13.40 -0.09 -18.82
C THR A 279 13.14 0.72 -20.08
N LYS A 280 12.98 2.03 -19.91
CA LYS A 280 12.75 2.99 -20.98
C LYS A 280 13.87 2.99 -22.02
N ASP A 281 15.11 2.85 -21.57
CA ASP A 281 16.30 2.83 -22.42
C ASP A 281 16.68 1.43 -22.91
N GLY A 282 16.04 0.39 -22.35
CA GLY A 282 16.32 -1.01 -22.65
C GLY A 282 17.64 -1.52 -22.07
N SER A 283 18.25 -0.79 -21.14
CA SER A 283 19.43 -1.24 -20.42
C SER A 283 19.06 -2.15 -19.23
N ALA A 284 20.07 -2.78 -18.64
CA ALA A 284 19.87 -3.58 -17.43
C ALA A 284 19.55 -2.64 -16.26
N PRO A 285 18.54 -2.93 -15.42
CA PRO A 285 18.23 -2.04 -14.33
C PRO A 285 19.41 -1.88 -13.35
N ALA A 286 19.70 -0.63 -13.01
CA ALA A 286 20.67 -0.25 -12.01
C ALA A 286 20.14 -0.50 -10.58
N ALA A 287 21.04 -0.38 -9.59
CA ALA A 287 20.65 -0.41 -8.20
C ALA A 287 19.69 0.74 -7.88
N ASN A 288 18.60 0.43 -7.18
CA ASN A 288 17.53 1.37 -6.84
C ASN A 288 16.79 2.03 -8.02
N GLU A 289 16.91 1.50 -9.24
CA GLU A 289 16.14 2.01 -10.40
C GLU A 289 14.71 1.50 -10.38
N ILE A 290 14.52 0.21 -10.09
CA ILE A 290 13.20 -0.42 -10.03
C ILE A 290 12.75 -0.51 -8.58
N SER A 291 11.54 -0.02 -8.31
CA SER A 291 10.88 -0.15 -7.01
C SER A 291 9.47 -0.73 -7.16
N TYR A 292 8.87 -1.20 -6.07
CA TYR A 292 7.48 -1.64 -6.04
C TYR A 292 6.78 -1.11 -4.79
N ALA A 293 5.46 -0.95 -4.88
CA ALA A 293 4.63 -0.64 -3.72
C ALA A 293 4.65 -1.81 -2.73
N ASN A 294 5.31 -1.64 -1.59
CA ASN A 294 5.52 -2.66 -0.57
C ASN A 294 4.61 -2.48 0.66
N LEU A 295 4.12 -1.26 0.91
CA LEU A 295 3.22 -0.97 2.03
C LEU A 295 1.80 -0.69 1.53
N ASP A 296 0.82 -1.17 2.28
CA ASP A 296 -0.61 -0.90 2.02
C ASP A 296 -1.00 0.55 2.39
N TYR A 297 -0.31 1.14 3.37
CA TYR A 297 -0.56 2.50 3.85
C TYR A 297 0.70 3.14 4.45
N ILE A 298 0.86 4.45 4.21
CA ILE A 298 1.95 5.26 4.78
C ILE A 298 1.64 5.79 6.18
N PHE A 299 0.36 5.94 6.54
CA PHE A 299 -0.09 6.32 7.88
C PHE A 299 -1.10 5.31 8.43
N SER A 300 -0.92 4.92 9.69
CA SER A 300 -1.90 4.15 10.45
C SER A 300 -2.45 4.98 11.60
N ILE A 301 -3.73 5.36 11.50
CA ILE A 301 -4.46 6.13 12.52
C ILE A 301 -5.56 5.30 13.21
N THR A 302 -5.45 3.98 13.15
CA THR A 302 -6.47 3.04 13.63
C THR A 302 -6.79 3.29 15.11
N ASN A 303 -8.07 3.55 15.39
CA ASN A 303 -8.58 3.86 16.73
C ASN A 303 -7.92 5.09 17.39
N LYS A 304 -7.50 6.09 16.60
CA LYS A 304 -6.98 7.37 17.09
C LYS A 304 -7.92 8.51 16.73
N SER A 305 -7.91 9.56 17.55
CA SER A 305 -8.78 10.73 17.39
C SER A 305 -8.01 12.03 17.52
N ASN A 306 -8.56 13.11 16.96
CA ASN A 306 -8.00 14.46 16.97
C ASN A 306 -6.56 14.52 16.43
N ILE A 307 -6.33 13.88 15.27
CA ILE A 307 -5.07 13.91 14.53
C ILE A 307 -5.23 14.87 13.36
N THR A 308 -4.26 15.75 13.16
CA THR A 308 -4.15 16.63 11.99
C THR A 308 -2.93 16.24 11.20
N ILE A 309 -3.12 15.87 9.94
CA ILE A 309 -2.02 15.67 8.98
C ILE A 309 -2.00 16.92 8.09
N GLY A 310 -0.94 17.71 8.23
CA GLY A 310 -0.70 18.92 7.45
C GLY A 310 -0.07 18.60 6.09
N LYS A 311 0.55 19.61 5.49
CA LYS A 311 1.33 19.42 4.26
C LYS A 311 2.55 18.55 4.58
N ILE A 312 2.73 17.48 3.81
CA ILE A 312 3.91 16.61 3.78
C ILE A 312 4.37 16.61 2.33
#